data_AF-A0A8J7H4Q6-F1
#
_entry.id   AF-A0A8J7H4Q6-F1
#
_cell.length_a   1.000
_cell.length_b   1.000
_cell.length_c   1.000
_cell.angle_alpha   90.00
_cell.angle_beta   90.00
_cell.angle_gamma   90.00
#
_symmetry.space_group_name_H-M   'P 1'
#
loop_
_entity.id
_entity.type
_entity.pdbx_description
1 polymer ?
#
loop_
_entity_poly.entity_id
_entity_poly.type
_entity_poly.pdbx_seq_one_letter_code
_entity_poly.pdbx_strand_id
1 'polypeptide(L)' 'MKSYLIKDTTKEERKKLVEDALTISQIDAGYPTEETIKLFDMYINGELEIDEINKMIIESISK' A
#
# COMPACT_ATOMS: atom_id res chain seq x y z
N MET A 1 -16.67 6.97 5.02
CA MET A 1 -15.25 6.60 4.78
C MET A 1 -15.25 5.63 3.61
N LYS A 2 -14.38 5.80 2.61
CA LYS A 2 -14.19 4.72 1.60
C LYS A 2 -13.53 3.55 2.30
N SER A 3 -14.01 2.32 2.08
CA SER A 3 -13.38 1.12 2.64
C SER A 3 -12.03 0.88 1.95
N TYR A 4 -11.11 0.29 2.69
CA TYR A 4 -9.81 -0.17 2.19
C TYR A 4 -9.68 -1.70 2.32
N LEU A 5 -10.76 -2.38 2.72
CA LEU A 5 -10.74 -3.83 2.89
C LEU A 5 -10.84 -4.51 1.53
N ILE A 6 -10.13 -5.62 1.36
CA ILE A 6 -10.16 -6.39 0.12
C ILE A 6 -11.59 -6.82 -0.23
N LYS A 7 -12.38 -7.23 0.77
CA LYS A 7 -13.78 -7.66 0.56
C LYS A 7 -14.71 -6.56 0.04
N ASP A 8 -14.35 -5.30 0.21
CA ASP A 8 -15.18 -4.14 -0.12
C ASP A 8 -14.64 -3.35 -1.32
N THR A 9 -13.56 -3.82 -1.96
CA THR A 9 -12.85 -3.11 -3.02
C THR A 9 -12.53 -4.01 -4.21
N THR A 10 -12.50 -3.42 -5.41
CA THR A 10 -11.94 -4.09 -6.59
C THR A 10 -10.42 -3.93 -6.67
N LYS A 11 -9.76 -4.73 -7.52
CA LYS A 11 -8.33 -4.60 -7.79
C LYS A 11 -7.97 -3.21 -8.31
N GLU A 12 -8.78 -2.66 -9.20
CA GLU A 12 -8.61 -1.34 -9.79
C GLU A 12 -8.75 -0.23 -8.75
N GLU A 13 -9.71 -0.36 -7.82
CA GLU A 13 -9.87 0.57 -6.70
C GLU A 13 -8.66 0.54 -5.77
N ARG A 14 -8.15 -0.65 -5.42
CA ARG A 14 -6.94 -0.79 -4.61
C ARG A 14 -5.71 -0.22 -5.30
N LYS A 15 -5.55 -0.46 -6.60
CA LYS A 15 -4.48 0.16 -7.40
C LYS A 15 -4.55 1.68 -7.33
N LYS A 16 -5.74 2.26 -7.53
CA LYS A 16 -5.94 3.71 -7.42
C LYS A 16 -5.63 4.25 -6.03
N LEU A 17 -6.04 3.54 -4.98
CA LEU A 17 -5.73 3.92 -3.60
C LEU A 17 -4.21 3.97 -3.35
N VAL A 18 -3.47 2.96 -3.82
CA VAL A 18 -2.01 2.91 -3.71
C VAL A 18 -1.36 4.04 -4.52
N GLU A 19 -1.76 4.24 -5.78
CA GLU A 19 -1.23 5.31 -6.64
C GLU A 19 -1.47 6.71 -6.04
N ASP A 20 -2.69 6.98 -5.57
CA ASP A 20 -3.04 8.25 -4.93
C ASP A 20 -2.20 8.46 -3.65
N ALA A 21 -2.03 7.43 -2.82
CA ALA A 21 -1.21 7.51 -1.60
C ALA A 21 0.28 7.71 -1.88
N LEU A 22 0.83 6.98 -2.85
CA LEU A 22 2.23 7.11 -3.27
C LEU A 22 2.52 8.51 -3.80
N THR A 23 1.63 9.04 -4.66
CA THR A 23 1.73 10.40 -5.19
C THR A 23 1.81 11.44 -4.08
N ILE A 24 0.95 11.32 -3.05
CA ILE A 24 0.96 12.22 -1.89
C ILE A 24 2.27 12.08 -1.09
N SER A 25 2.69 10.85 -0.80
CA SER A 25 3.89 10.60 0.01
C SER A 25 5.16 11.19 -0.62
N GLN A 26 5.26 11.15 -1.95
CA GLN A 26 6.42 11.61 -2.70
C GLN A 26 6.61 13.12 -2.71
N ILE A 27 5.59 13.90 -2.32
CA ILE A 27 5.69 15.37 -2.26
C ILE A 27 6.75 15.81 -1.24
N ASP A 28 6.89 15.09 -0.12
CA ASP A 28 7.75 15.48 1.01
C ASP A 28 8.76 14.40 1.41
N ALA A 29 8.43 13.11 1.25
CA ALA A 29 9.26 12.00 1.73
C ALA A 29 10.20 11.40 0.68
N GLY A 30 10.05 11.79 -0.60
CA GLY A 30 10.77 11.16 -1.72
C GLY A 30 10.16 9.81 -2.15
N TYR A 31 10.84 9.12 -3.07
CA TYR A 31 10.34 7.86 -3.64
C TYR A 31 10.54 6.69 -2.66
N PRO A 32 9.52 5.85 -2.41
CA PRO A 32 9.68 4.65 -1.57
C PRO A 32 10.67 3.66 -2.18
N THR A 33 11.19 2.74 -1.35
CA THR A 33 12.04 1.67 -1.85
C THR A 33 11.27 0.71 -2.76
N GLU A 34 11.96 0.03 -3.69
CA GLU A 34 11.33 -0.99 -4.54
C GLU A 34 10.70 -2.13 -3.72
N GLU A 35 11.29 -2.46 -2.57
CA GLU A 35 10.75 -3.46 -1.66
C GLU A 35 9.40 -3.02 -1.07
N THR A 36 9.31 -1.77 -0.62
CA THR A 36 8.05 -1.16 -0.15
C THR A 36 6.98 -1.18 -1.25
N ILE A 37 7.34 -0.89 -2.50
CA ILE A 37 6.41 -0.89 -3.63
C ILE A 37 5.86 -2.30 -3.88
N LYS A 38 6.72 -3.33 -3.87
CA LYS A 38 6.30 -4.73 -4.07
C LYS A 38 5.33 -5.22 -3.00
N LEU A 39 5.42 -4.72 -1.77
CA LEU A 39 4.46 -5.07 -0.73
C LEU A 39 3.06 -4.56 -1.05
N PHE A 40 2.93 -3.39 -1.67
CA PHE A 40 1.61 -2.89 -2.10
C PHE A 40 0.99 -3.70 -3.24
N ASP A 41 1.78 -4.41 -4.06
CA ASP A 41 1.24 -5.31 -5.08
C ASP A 41 0.42 -6.46 -4.46
N MET A 42 0.82 -6.93 -3.28
CA MET A 42 0.08 -7.97 -2.55
C MET A 42 -1.32 -7.48 -2.13
N TYR A 43 -1.41 -6.23 -1.67
CA TYR A 43 -2.71 -5.61 -1.39
C TYR A 43 -3.52 -5.42 -2.67
N ILE A 44 -2.93 -4.90 -3.75
CA ILE A 44 -3.61 -4.72 -5.04
C ILE A 44 -4.18 -6.05 -5.54
N ASN A 45 -3.41 -7.13 -5.47
CA ASN A 45 -3.84 -8.47 -5.88
C ASN A 45 -4.87 -9.12 -4.95
N GLY A 46 -5.10 -8.55 -3.76
CA GLY A 46 -6.05 -9.09 -2.78
C GLY A 46 -5.47 -10.26 -1.98
N GLU A 47 -4.15 -10.33 -1.86
CA GLU A 47 -3.44 -11.39 -1.13
C GLU A 47 -3.31 -11.08 0.36
N LEU A 48 -3.07 -9.82 0.72
CA LEU A 48 -2.94 -9.33 2.09
C LEU A 48 -3.67 -8.00 2.29
N GLU A 49 -4.25 -7.80 3.48
CA GLU A 49 -4.89 -6.53 3.81
C GLU A 49 -3.86 -5.41 3.98
N ILE A 50 -4.27 -4.16 3.72
CA ILE A 50 -3.36 -3.01 3.79
C ILE A 50 -2.71 -2.84 5.18
N ASP A 51 -3.42 -3.23 6.24
CA ASP A 51 -2.91 -3.18 7.61
C ASP A 51 -1.78 -4.19 7.85
N GLU A 52 -1.80 -5.33 7.16
CA GLU A 52 -0.72 -6.32 7.22
C GLU A 52 0.51 -5.79 6.48
N ILE A 53 0.31 -5.20 5.30
CA ILE A 53 1.36 -4.55 4.52
C ILE A 53 2.05 -3.43 5.33
N ASN A 54 1.27 -2.56 5.96
CA ASN A 54 1.81 -1.47 6.78
C ASN A 54 2.67 -1.98 7.94
N LYS A 55 2.26 -3.07 8.61
CA LYS A 55 3.07 -3.69 9.68
C LYS A 55 4.41 -4.19 9.15
N MET A 56 4.41 -4.90 8.01
CA MET A 56 5.63 -5.42 7.39
C MET A 56 6.61 -4.28 7.04
N ILE A 57 6.10 -3.16 6.52
CA ILE A 57 6.92 -1.98 6.20
C ILE A 57 7.54 -1.37 7.47
N ILE A 58 6.76 -1.22 8.55
CA ILE A 58 7.26 -0.65 9.81
C ILE A 58 8.33 -1.56 10.42
N GLU A 59 8.13 -2.88 10.37
CA GLU A 59 9.10 -3.86 10.87
C GLU A 59 10.40 -3.88 10.06
N SER A 60 10.34 -3.61 8.74
CA SER A 60 11.54 -3.60 7.89
C SER A 60 12.45 -2.40 8.15
N ILE A 61 11.89 -1.24 8.53
CA ILE A 61 12.64 -0.01 8.82
C ILE A 61 13.05 0.14 10.29
N SER A 62 12.47 -0.67 11.19
CA SER A 62 12.80 -0.65 12.63
C SER A 62 14.02 -1.54 12.99
N LYS A 63 14.75 -2.03 11.98
CA LYS A 63 16.00 -2.79 12.13
C LYS A 63 17.21 -1.88 11.95
#